data_AF-A0A5C5YJM4-F1
#
_entry.id   AF-A0A5C5YJM4-F1
#
_cell.length_a   1.000
_cell.length_b   1.000
_cell.length_c   1.000
_cell.angle_alpha   90.00
_cell.angle_beta   90.00
_cell.angle_gamma   90.00
#
_symmetry.space_group_name_H-M   'P 1'
#
loop_
_entity.id
_entity.type
_entity.pdbx_description
1 polymer ?
#
loop_
_entity_poly.entity_id
_entity_poly.type
_entity_poly.pdbx_seq_one_letter_code
_entity_poly.pdbx_strand_id
1 'polypeptide(L)'
;MGRLLRWVSATHTLRYHGNYHRHGYGHLYQSRFKSFLVQSDEHFYVVCRYVERNPLRACLVDKAEDWRHGSLHRWCTRPEPTPKILSPWAIPRLRDWLKRVNAALTDKSKVSGTVSFDVESSIG
;
A
#
# COMPACT_ATOMS: atom_id res chain seq x y z
N MET A 1 0.01 14.96 -10.82
CA MET A 1 -0.50 13.69 -10.28
C MET A 1 -1.99 13.68 -9.94
N GLY A 2 -2.57 14.72 -9.32
CA GLY A 2 -3.97 14.70 -8.86
C GLY A 2 -5.06 14.49 -9.95
N ARG A 3 -4.87 14.99 -11.18
CA ARG A 3 -5.84 14.82 -12.29
C ARG A 3 -5.99 13.36 -12.74
N LEU A 4 -4.88 12.62 -12.85
CA LEU A 4 -4.89 11.21 -13.25
C LEU A 4 -5.61 10.35 -12.21
N LEU A 5 -5.24 10.49 -10.93
CA LEU A 5 -5.84 9.71 -9.84
C LEU A 5 -7.33 10.02 -9.67
N ARG A 6 -7.74 11.29 -9.88
CA ARG A 6 -9.15 11.66 -9.93
C ARG A 6 -9.87 10.93 -11.07
N TRP A 7 -9.29 10.90 -12.25
CA TRP A 7 -9.87 10.20 -13.40
C TRP A 7 -9.98 8.68 -13.17
N VAL A 8 -8.93 8.03 -12.64
CA VAL A 8 -8.95 6.60 -12.31
C VAL A 8 -10.04 6.28 -11.28
N SER A 9 -10.08 7.03 -10.17
CA SER A 9 -11.03 6.79 -9.08
C SER A 9 -12.48 7.02 -9.53
N ALA A 10 -12.73 8.10 -10.29
CA ALA A 10 -14.05 8.38 -10.83
C ALA A 10 -14.49 7.30 -11.82
N THR A 11 -13.62 6.89 -12.74
CA THR A 11 -13.92 5.86 -13.74
C THR A 11 -14.21 4.51 -13.09
N HIS A 12 -13.42 4.11 -12.10
CA HIS A 12 -13.66 2.88 -11.36
C HIS A 12 -14.99 2.92 -10.60
N THR A 13 -15.29 4.03 -9.92
CA THR A 13 -16.55 4.22 -9.19
C THR A 13 -17.75 4.08 -10.13
N LEU A 14 -17.74 4.80 -11.26
CA LEU A 14 -18.81 4.76 -12.26
C LEU A 14 -18.99 3.35 -12.84
N ARG A 15 -17.90 2.64 -13.19
CA ARG A 15 -17.98 1.25 -13.66
C ARG A 15 -18.51 0.31 -12.59
N TYR A 16 -18.07 0.46 -11.34
CA TYR A 16 -18.52 -0.37 -10.24
C TYR A 16 -20.03 -0.19 -9.98
N HIS A 17 -20.54 1.05 -9.95
CA HIS A 17 -21.97 1.30 -9.79
C HIS A 17 -22.81 0.80 -10.97
N GLY A 18 -22.30 0.94 -12.20
CA GLY A 18 -22.96 0.44 -13.40
C GLY A 18 -23.04 -1.09 -13.47
N ASN A 19 -22.00 -1.80 -13.02
CA ASN A 19 -21.93 -3.27 -13.11
C ASN A 19 -22.66 -3.99 -11.96
N TYR A 20 -22.72 -3.39 -10.77
CA TYR A 20 -23.30 -4.02 -9.59
C TYR A 20 -24.68 -3.46 -9.21
N HIS A 21 -25.26 -2.55 -10.01
CA HIS A 21 -26.55 -1.88 -9.78
C HIS A 21 -26.76 -1.32 -8.36
N ARG A 22 -25.68 -1.08 -7.61
CA ARG A 22 -25.71 -0.58 -6.23
C ARG A 22 -25.71 0.95 -6.24
N HIS A 23 -26.86 1.51 -6.63
CA HIS A 23 -27.14 2.94 -6.48
C HIS A 23 -27.60 3.16 -5.03
N GLY A 24 -26.75 3.75 -4.18
CA GLY A 24 -27.13 4.12 -2.79
C GLY A 24 -26.19 3.70 -1.66
N TYR A 25 -25.16 2.88 -1.91
CA TYR A 25 -24.22 2.42 -0.87
C TYR A 25 -22.98 3.31 -0.77
N GLY A 26 -23.12 4.54 -0.24
CA GLY A 26 -22.01 5.38 0.24
C GLY A 26 -20.85 5.68 -0.74
N HIS A 27 -19.79 6.31 -0.25
CA HIS A 27 -18.59 6.58 -1.05
C HIS A 27 -17.67 5.35 -1.10
N LEU A 28 -17.43 4.81 -2.30
CA LEU A 28 -16.50 3.68 -2.54
C LEU A 28 -15.05 4.02 -2.11
N TYR A 29 -14.67 5.29 -2.26
CA TYR A 29 -13.39 5.82 -1.80
C TYR A 29 -13.62 6.75 -0.61
N GLN A 30 -13.03 6.41 0.54
CA GLN A 30 -13.26 7.15 1.79
C GLN A 30 -12.43 8.44 1.93
N SER A 31 -11.37 8.65 1.14
CA SER A 31 -10.56 9.88 1.22
C SER A 31 -9.82 10.20 -0.07
N ARG A 32 -9.24 11.40 -0.13
CA ARG A 32 -8.36 11.83 -1.24
C ARG A 32 -7.01 11.14 -1.14
N PHE A 33 -6.37 10.93 -2.30
CA PHE A 33 -5.01 10.41 -2.38
C PHE A 33 -4.03 11.33 -1.63
N LYS A 34 -3.12 10.73 -0.87
CA LYS A 34 -2.02 11.42 -0.19
C LYS A 34 -0.72 11.16 -0.96
N SER A 35 -0.01 12.24 -1.33
CA SER A 35 1.35 12.18 -1.87
C SER A 35 2.34 12.72 -0.85
N PHE A 36 3.36 11.93 -0.53
CA PHE A 36 4.46 12.35 0.32
C PHE A 36 5.75 12.35 -0.51
N LEU A 37 6.56 13.40 -0.36
CA LEU A 37 7.87 13.46 -1.01
C LEU A 37 8.85 12.59 -0.23
N VAL A 38 9.43 11.61 -0.91
CA VAL A 38 10.53 10.81 -0.37
C VAL A 38 11.82 11.53 -0.69
N GLN A 39 12.44 12.14 0.32
CA GLN A 39 13.61 13.01 0.16
C GLN A 39 14.95 12.28 0.40
N SER A 40 14.95 11.13 1.10
CA SER A 40 16.16 10.35 1.37
C SER A 40 15.97 8.87 1.07
N ASP A 41 17.09 8.19 0.83
CA ASP A 41 17.14 6.74 0.58
C ASP A 41 16.63 5.94 1.78
N GLU A 42 16.92 6.38 3.01
CA GLU A 42 16.40 5.77 4.23
C GLU A 42 14.88 5.87 4.29
N HIS A 43 14.33 7.03 3.93
CA HIS A 43 12.89 7.22 3.89
C HIS A 43 12.24 6.33 2.82
N PHE A 44 12.90 6.15 1.66
CA PHE A 44 12.45 5.21 0.63
C PHE A 44 12.34 3.78 1.18
N TYR A 45 13.37 3.29 1.87
CA TYR A 45 13.31 1.95 2.48
C TYR A 45 12.20 1.84 3.53
N VAL A 46 11.98 2.87 4.35
CA VAL A 46 10.89 2.85 5.35
C VAL A 46 9.52 2.74 4.66
N VAL A 47 9.29 3.52 3.60
CA VAL A 47 8.03 3.49 2.84
C VAL A 47 7.84 2.14 2.14
N CYS A 48 8.86 1.61 1.45
CA CYS A 48 8.77 0.31 0.80
C CYS A 48 8.50 -0.82 1.81
N ARG A 49 9.19 -0.80 2.96
CA ARG A 49 8.95 -1.76 4.05
C ARG A 49 7.52 -1.66 4.57
N TYR A 50 7.00 -0.44 4.73
CA TYR A 50 5.63 -0.21 5.18
C TYR A 50 4.60 -0.81 4.21
N VAL A 51 4.75 -0.52 2.90
CA VAL A 51 3.83 -1.01 1.86
C VAL A 51 3.82 -2.53 1.80
N GLU A 52 4.99 -3.16 1.76
CA GLU A 52 5.11 -4.62 1.67
C GLU A 52 4.67 -5.35 2.94
N ARG A 53 4.78 -4.69 4.10
CA ARG A 53 4.30 -5.23 5.39
C ARG A 53 2.83 -4.97 5.67
N ASN A 54 2.19 -4.02 5.00
CA ASN A 54 0.81 -3.65 5.29
C ASN A 54 -0.18 -4.85 5.35
N PRO A 55 -0.08 -5.88 4.48
CA PRO A 55 -0.91 -7.08 4.58
C PRO A 55 -0.72 -7.86 5.89
N LEU A 56 0.53 -7.99 6.36
CA LEU A 56 0.86 -8.62 7.65
C LEU A 56 0.30 -7.80 8.81
N ARG A 57 0.44 -6.47 8.77
CA ARG A 57 -0.13 -5.57 9.79
C ARG A 57 -1.66 -5.60 9.81
N ALA A 58 -2.29 -5.76 8.65
CA ALA A 58 -3.74 -5.89 8.50
C ALA A 58 -4.25 -7.30 8.84
N CYS A 59 -3.39 -8.21 9.33
CA CYS A 59 -3.72 -9.59 9.67
C CYS A 59 -4.33 -10.38 8.49
N LEU A 60 -3.98 -10.01 7.25
CA LEU A 60 -4.46 -10.71 6.05
C LEU A 60 -3.61 -11.94 5.70
N VAL A 61 -2.38 -12.00 6.22
CA VAL A 61 -1.38 -13.04 5.94
C VAL A 61 -0.49 -13.26 7.16
N ASP A 62 0.03 -14.47 7.34
CA ASP A 62 0.96 -14.81 8.43
C ASP A 62 2.38 -14.28 8.17
N LYS A 63 2.77 -14.16 6.90
CA LYS A 63 4.04 -13.57 6.47
C LYS A 63 3.83 -12.59 5.32
N ALA A 64 4.68 -11.57 5.25
CA ALA A 64 4.53 -10.51 4.26
C ALA A 64 4.68 -11.03 2.80
N GLU A 65 5.48 -12.07 2.57
CA GLU A 65 5.67 -12.70 1.26
C GLU A 65 4.47 -13.50 0.75
N ASP A 66 3.53 -13.87 1.61
CA ASP A 66 2.36 -14.67 1.22
C ASP A 66 1.30 -13.82 0.50
N TRP A 67 1.42 -12.49 0.59
CA TRP A 67 0.50 -11.57 -0.06
C TRP A 67 0.70 -11.50 -1.58
N ARG A 68 -0.09 -12.27 -2.32
CA ARG A 68 0.00 -12.42 -3.79
C ARG A 68 -0.08 -11.12 -4.59
N HIS A 69 -0.77 -10.11 -4.07
CA HIS A 69 -0.90 -8.80 -4.72
C HIS A 69 0.22 -7.81 -4.34
N GLY A 70 1.21 -8.26 -3.57
CA GLY A 70 2.37 -7.48 -3.16
C GLY A 70 3.55 -7.63 -4.10
N SER A 71 4.38 -6.60 -4.17
CA SER A 71 5.68 -6.68 -4.86
C SER A 71 6.58 -7.74 -4.21
N LEU A 72 6.56 -7.85 -2.88
CA LEU A 72 7.38 -8.80 -2.12
C LEU A 72 7.15 -10.25 -2.54
N HIS A 73 5.89 -10.67 -2.63
CA HIS A 73 5.53 -12.01 -3.12
C HIS A 73 6.18 -12.29 -4.46
N ARG A 74 6.04 -11.36 -5.40
CA ARG A 74 6.58 -11.52 -6.75
C ARG A 74 8.11 -11.57 -6.80
N TRP A 75 8.80 -10.86 -5.91
CA TRP A 75 10.25 -10.94 -5.79
C TRP A 75 10.73 -12.29 -5.23
N CYS A 76 9.93 -12.90 -4.34
CA CYS A 76 10.20 -14.20 -3.76
C CYS A 76 9.84 -15.35 -4.73
N THR A 77 8.85 -15.15 -5.59
CA THR A 77 8.45 -16.11 -6.61
C THR A 77 9.52 -16.22 -7.70
N ARG A 78 10.09 -17.42 -7.85
CA ARG A 78 10.99 -17.76 -8.95
C ARG A 78 10.42 -18.95 -9.72
N PRO A 79 10.42 -18.93 -11.07
CA PRO A 79 10.86 -17.83 -11.96
C PRO A 79 9.94 -16.59 -11.89
N GLU A 80 10.42 -15.42 -12.35
CA GLU A 80 9.64 -14.18 -12.36
C GLU A 80 8.38 -14.36 -13.23
N PRO A 81 7.16 -14.08 -12.72
CA PRO A 81 5.93 -14.25 -13.49
C PRO A 81 5.88 -13.35 -14.73
N THR A 82 5.40 -13.86 -15.86
CA THR A 82 5.16 -13.06 -17.08
C THR A 82 3.76 -12.43 -17.02
N PRO A 83 3.57 -11.15 -17.40
CA PRO A 83 4.53 -10.18 -17.92
C PRO A 83 5.28 -9.43 -16.81
N LYS A 84 6.47 -8.88 -17.13
CA LYS A 84 7.30 -8.09 -16.19
C LYS A 84 6.67 -6.74 -15.83
N ILE A 85 5.76 -6.73 -14.86
CA ILE A 85 5.07 -5.52 -14.38
C ILE A 85 5.92 -4.66 -13.41
N LEU A 86 6.96 -5.21 -12.77
CA LEU A 86 7.74 -4.47 -11.77
C LEU A 86 8.99 -3.87 -12.41
N SER A 87 9.15 -2.56 -12.27
CA SER A 87 10.40 -1.88 -12.59
C SER A 87 11.44 -2.12 -11.48
N PRO A 88 12.75 -2.08 -11.80
CA PRO A 88 13.79 -2.00 -10.79
C PRO A 88 13.56 -0.79 -9.87
N TRP A 89 14.01 -0.89 -8.62
CA TRP A 89 14.03 0.26 -7.72
C TRP A 89 15.08 1.27 -8.17
N ALA A 90 14.86 2.54 -7.84
CA ALA A 90 15.83 3.61 -8.08
C ALA A 90 17.13 3.41 -7.28
N ILE A 91 17.04 2.74 -6.13
CA ILE A 91 18.16 2.38 -5.27
C ILE A 91 18.24 0.84 -5.10
N PRO A 92 19.45 0.27 -4.95
CA PRO A 92 19.60 -1.17 -4.77
C PRO A 92 18.93 -1.63 -3.47
N ARG A 93 18.30 -2.80 -3.51
CA ARG A 93 17.63 -3.35 -2.32
C ARG A 93 18.67 -3.73 -1.26
N LEU A 94 18.38 -3.40 0.00
CA LEU A 94 19.20 -3.83 1.14
C LEU A 94 19.28 -5.36 1.24
N ARG A 95 20.41 -5.85 1.75
CA ARG A 95 20.59 -7.27 2.09
C ARG A 95 19.55 -7.72 3.14
N ASP A 96 19.14 -8.98 3.02
CA ASP A 96 18.14 -9.62 3.91
C ASP A 96 16.80 -8.86 3.99
N TRP A 97 16.39 -8.22 2.88
CA TRP A 97 15.16 -7.43 2.83
C TRP A 97 13.93 -8.18 3.34
N LEU A 98 13.76 -9.45 2.96
CA LEU A 98 12.65 -10.30 3.41
C LEU A 98 12.59 -10.40 4.94
N LYS A 99 13.75 -10.61 5.60
CA LYS A 99 13.83 -10.65 7.06
C LYS A 99 13.48 -9.29 7.67
N ARG A 100 13.93 -8.19 7.05
CA ARG A 100 13.62 -6.82 7.50
C ARG A 100 12.14 -6.51 7.42
N VAL A 101 11.45 -6.92 6.35
CA VAL A 101 10.00 -6.70 6.21
C VAL A 101 9.22 -7.45 7.29
N ASN A 102 9.57 -8.72 7.55
CA ASN A 102 8.89 -9.54 8.56
C ASN A 102 9.29 -9.19 10.01
N ALA A 103 10.48 -8.65 10.25
CA ALA A 103 10.92 -8.24 11.60
C ALA A 103 9.98 -7.18 12.18
N ALA A 104 9.68 -7.23 13.48
CA ALA A 104 8.87 -6.24 14.18
C ALA A 104 9.33 -4.79 13.89
N LEU A 105 8.39 -3.89 13.66
CA LEU A 105 8.68 -2.46 13.59
C LEU A 105 8.81 -2.04 15.05
N THR A 106 10.04 -2.00 15.56
CA THR A 106 10.30 -1.40 16.86
C THR A 106 9.79 0.04 16.78
N ASP A 107 8.94 0.42 17.72
CA ASP A 107 8.17 1.68 17.74
C ASP A 107 9.08 2.91 18.00
N LYS A 108 10.02 3.17 17.09
CA LYS A 108 10.94 4.32 17.11
C LYS A 108 11.09 4.98 15.75
N SER A 109 10.05 4.91 14.93
CA SER A 109 9.80 5.95 13.96
C SER A 109 8.46 6.57 14.31
N LYS A 110 8.47 7.50 15.26
CA LYS A 110 7.54 8.63 15.18
C LYS A 110 7.77 9.20 13.79
N VAL A 111 6.93 8.80 12.84
CA VAL A 111 6.74 9.55 11.61
C VAL A 111 6.32 10.91 12.13
N SER A 112 7.24 11.87 12.09
CA SER A 112 6.96 13.27 12.36
C SER A 112 5.86 13.68 11.40
N GLY A 113 4.63 13.69 11.91
CA GLY A 113 3.43 13.65 11.11
C GLY A 113 2.37 12.80 11.81
N THR A 114 1.97 13.23 13.02
CA THR A 114 0.75 12.79 13.69
C THR A 114 -0.37 12.65 12.66
N VAL A 115 -0.76 11.42 12.37
CA VAL A 115 -2.10 11.13 11.85
C VAL A 115 -2.78 10.34 12.94
N SER A 116 -3.33 11.09 13.90
CA SER A 116 -4.39 10.58 14.77
C SER A 116 -5.50 10.10 13.85
N PHE A 117 -5.69 8.79 13.78
CA PHE A 117 -6.92 8.20 13.28
C PHE A 117 -7.85 8.09 14.49
N ASP A 118 -8.45 9.21 14.88
CA ASP A 118 -9.60 9.19 15.77
C ASP A 118 -10.79 8.67 14.96
N VAL A 119 -11.01 7.36 15.05
CA VAL A 119 -12.29 6.75 14.70
C VAL A 119 -13.13 6.78 15.97
N GLU A 120 -13.65 7.95 16.34
CA GLU A 120 -14.80 8.01 17.24
C GLU A 120 -16.08 8.03 16.41
N SER A 121 -16.70 6.86 16.45
CA SER A 121 -18.15 6.64 16.45
C SER A 121 -18.99 7.90 16.73
N SER A 122 -19.79 8.30 15.74
CA SER A 122 -21.06 8.99 16.00
C SER A 122 -22.07 8.54 14.97
N ILE A 123 -22.73 7.45 15.34
CA ILE A 123 -24.09 7.12 14.92
C ILE A 123 -25.00 8.00 15.78
N GLY A 124 -25.70 8.92 15.11
CA GLY A 124 -26.88 9.63 15.59
C GLY A 124 -27.97 9.50 14.54
#